data_AF-A0A241W282-F1
#
_entry.id   AF-A0A241W282-F1
#
_cell.length_a   1.000
_cell.length_b   1.000
_cell.length_c   1.000
_cell.angle_alpha   90.00
_cell.angle_beta   90.00
_cell.angle_gamma   90.00
#
_symmetry.space_group_name_H-M   'P 1'
#
loop_
_entity.id
_entity.type
_entity.pdbx_description
1 polymer ?
#
loop_
_entity_poly.entity_id
_entity_poly.type
_entity_poly.pdbx_seq_one_letter_code
_entity_poly.pdbx_strand_id
1 'polypeptide(L)'
;MTAQVFFVSGIDTGIGKTYATGYLAKLWNAQGYRTITQKLVQTGNIDISEDIEKHRQIMQIDFLEEDHQKITMPEIFSYPASPHLATKIDGREIDFNKIEKATQKLQEKYQMVLLEGAGGLMVPLTDHILTIDYLAQKKFPLILVSSGRLGSINHTLLSLEVLKARKIELYALAYNLNDESKDEVISLDTANYLKHYLSIHFPHTQWIDIPRL
;
A
#
# COMPACT_ATOMS: atom_id res chain seq x y z
N MET A 1 -0.25 13.85 -19.78
CA MET A 1 0.00 13.99 -18.32
C MET A 1 0.94 12.85 -17.94
N THR A 2 2.00 13.13 -17.18
CA THR A 2 2.87 12.10 -16.62
C THR A 2 2.08 11.28 -15.60
N ALA A 3 2.15 9.95 -15.69
CA ALA A 3 1.46 9.07 -14.77
C ALA A 3 1.93 9.26 -13.33
N GLN A 4 0.99 9.21 -12.38
CA GLN A 4 1.29 9.39 -10.95
C GLN A 4 1.38 8.04 -10.25
N VAL A 5 2.41 7.87 -9.42
CA VAL A 5 2.59 6.69 -8.58
C VAL A 5 2.24 7.07 -7.16
N PHE A 6 1.29 6.35 -6.56
CA PHE A 6 0.98 6.46 -5.13
C PHE A 6 1.49 5.22 -4.44
N PHE A 7 2.23 5.40 -3.35
CA PHE A 7 2.67 4.29 -2.53
C PHE A 7 1.59 3.96 -1.50
N VAL A 8 1.13 2.71 -1.45
CA VAL A 8 0.17 2.25 -0.45
C VAL A 8 0.90 1.50 0.64
N SER A 9 0.84 2.01 1.87
CA SER A 9 1.37 1.35 3.05
C SER A 9 0.31 1.30 4.15
N GLY A 10 0.62 0.67 5.27
CA GLY A 10 -0.31 0.49 6.38
C GLY A 10 0.35 0.75 7.71
N ILE A 11 -0.46 1.06 8.72
CA ILE A 11 0.01 1.21 10.10
C ILE A 11 0.47 -0.13 10.70
N ASP A 12 0.14 -1.25 10.06
CA ASP A 12 0.54 -2.61 10.47
C ASP A 12 0.41 -3.62 9.30
N THR A 13 0.87 -4.85 9.54
CA THR A 13 0.54 -6.04 8.75
C THR A 13 -0.93 -6.43 9.00
N GLY A 14 -1.63 -6.91 7.98
CA GLY A 14 -3.04 -7.33 8.10
C GLY A 14 -4.08 -6.20 8.24
N ILE A 15 -3.69 -4.92 8.24
CA ILE A 15 -4.63 -3.79 8.38
C ILE A 15 -5.61 -3.62 7.19
N GLY A 16 -5.42 -4.39 6.11
CA GLY A 16 -6.27 -4.36 4.92
C GLY A 16 -5.72 -3.53 3.75
N LYS A 17 -4.39 -3.42 3.62
CA LYS A 17 -3.74 -2.77 2.46
C LYS A 17 -4.24 -3.33 1.12
N THR A 18 -4.14 -4.65 0.93
CA THR A 18 -4.60 -5.36 -0.27
C THR A 18 -6.03 -4.99 -0.65
N TYR A 19 -6.90 -4.94 0.37
CA TYR A 19 -8.30 -4.58 0.18
C TYR A 19 -8.47 -3.12 -0.27
N ALA A 20 -7.84 -2.19 0.46
CA ALA A 20 -7.85 -0.78 0.13
C ALA A 20 -7.25 -0.49 -1.26
N THR A 21 -6.13 -1.12 -1.61
CA THR A 21 -5.47 -0.98 -2.92
C THR A 21 -6.40 -1.39 -4.06
N GLY A 22 -7.00 -2.59 -3.98
CA GLY A 22 -7.97 -3.07 -4.98
C GLY A 22 -9.21 -2.18 -5.07
N TYR A 23 -9.75 -1.76 -3.92
CA TYR A 23 -10.93 -0.89 -3.88
C TYR A 23 -10.67 0.49 -4.48
N LEU A 24 -9.55 1.13 -4.14
CA LEU A 24 -9.15 2.42 -4.68
C LEU A 24 -8.94 2.34 -6.19
N ALA A 25 -8.29 1.27 -6.68
CA ALA A 25 -8.12 1.06 -8.12
C ALA A 25 -9.48 0.93 -8.84
N LYS A 26 -10.42 0.17 -8.27
CA LYS A 26 -11.79 0.05 -8.79
C LYS A 26 -12.49 1.41 -8.83
N LEU A 27 -12.41 2.16 -7.73
CA LEU A 27 -13.06 3.46 -7.58
C LEU A 27 -12.53 4.47 -8.60
N TRP A 28 -11.20 4.57 -8.74
CA TRP A 28 -10.58 5.49 -9.70
C TRP A 28 -10.84 5.08 -11.15
N ASN A 29 -10.89 3.78 -11.46
CA ASN A 29 -11.32 3.30 -12.76
C ASN A 29 -12.78 3.68 -13.06
N ALA A 30 -13.69 3.55 -12.09
CA ALA A 30 -15.07 3.99 -12.23
C ALA A 30 -15.21 5.51 -12.40
N GLN A 31 -14.24 6.29 -11.92
CA GLN A 31 -14.13 7.74 -12.15
C GLN A 31 -13.46 8.11 -13.49
N GLY A 32 -13.09 7.13 -14.31
CA GLY A 32 -12.53 7.32 -15.64
C GLY A 32 -11.00 7.42 -15.69
N TYR A 33 -10.28 7.25 -14.57
CA TYR A 33 -8.83 7.16 -14.58
C TYR A 33 -8.38 5.78 -15.04
N ARG A 34 -7.33 5.70 -15.85
CA ARG A 34 -6.67 4.42 -16.13
C ARG A 34 -5.73 4.07 -14.96
N THR A 35 -6.19 3.23 -14.05
CA THR A 35 -5.45 2.83 -12.84
C THR A 35 -5.02 1.37 -12.89
N ILE A 36 -3.78 1.10 -12.46
CA ILE A 36 -3.26 -0.25 -12.21
C ILE A 36 -2.64 -0.36 -10.83
N THR A 37 -2.62 -1.58 -10.29
CA THR A 37 -1.96 -1.91 -9.02
C THR A 37 -0.66 -2.67 -9.27
N GLN A 38 0.36 -2.38 -8.49
CA GLN A 38 1.65 -3.09 -8.46
C GLN A 38 1.98 -3.46 -7.01
N LYS A 39 2.56 -4.63 -6.77
CA LYS A 39 3.10 -5.06 -5.48
C LYS A 39 4.61 -4.86 -5.48
N LEU A 40 5.13 -4.10 -4.52
CA LEU A 40 6.56 -3.83 -4.39
C LEU A 40 7.36 -5.12 -4.20
N VAL A 41 6.97 -5.89 -3.18
CA VAL A 41 7.52 -7.21 -2.86
C VAL A 41 6.40 -8.08 -2.33
N GLN A 42 6.27 -9.28 -2.87
CA GLN A 42 5.44 -10.35 -2.33
C GLN A 42 6.30 -11.37 -1.60
N THR A 43 5.81 -11.87 -0.48
CA THR A 43 6.41 -12.97 0.29
C THR A 43 5.36 -14.04 0.53
N GLY A 44 5.76 -15.31 0.61
CA GLY A 44 4.83 -16.43 0.81
C GLY A 44 4.21 -16.99 -0.47
N ASN A 45 4.74 -16.66 -1.65
CA ASN A 45 4.28 -17.18 -2.93
C ASN A 45 5.46 -17.60 -3.81
N ILE A 46 5.20 -18.41 -4.85
CA ILE A 46 6.23 -18.86 -5.79
C ILE A 46 6.12 -18.16 -7.14
N ASP A 47 4.91 -18.10 -7.71
CA ASP A 47 4.73 -17.60 -9.09
C ASP A 47 3.80 -16.39 -9.19
N ILE A 48 2.70 -16.38 -8.45
CA ILE A 48 1.70 -15.31 -8.48
C ILE A 48 1.57 -14.69 -7.10
N SER A 49 1.52 -13.37 -7.05
CA SER A 49 1.18 -12.61 -5.85
C SER A 49 -0.30 -12.76 -5.55
N GLU A 50 -0.61 -13.32 -4.38
CA GLU A 50 -1.99 -13.40 -3.88
C GLU A 50 -2.60 -12.00 -3.71
N ASP A 51 -1.80 -10.98 -3.40
CA ASP A 51 -2.27 -9.61 -3.30
C ASP A 51 -2.70 -9.05 -4.65
N ILE A 52 -1.91 -9.27 -5.72
CA ILE A 52 -2.30 -8.88 -7.08
C ILE A 52 -3.56 -9.63 -7.52
N GLU A 53 -3.65 -10.94 -7.27
CA GLU A 53 -4.86 -11.71 -7.55
C GLU A 53 -6.07 -11.11 -6.82
N LYS A 54 -5.91 -10.77 -5.54
CA LYS A 54 -6.96 -10.15 -4.75
C LYS A 54 -7.36 -8.77 -5.26
N HIS A 55 -6.39 -7.97 -5.74
CA HIS A 55 -6.69 -6.69 -6.38
C HIS A 55 -7.61 -6.87 -7.58
N ARG A 56 -7.30 -7.82 -8.48
CA ARG A 56 -8.12 -8.11 -9.68
C ARG A 56 -9.53 -8.57 -9.31
N GLN A 57 -9.65 -9.45 -8.31
CA GLN A 57 -10.96 -9.87 -7.78
C GLN A 57 -11.79 -8.68 -7.26
N ILE A 58 -11.20 -7.80 -6.45
CA ILE A 58 -11.90 -6.62 -5.89
C ILE A 58 -12.29 -5.64 -7.00
N MET A 59 -11.38 -5.42 -7.95
CA MET A 59 -11.60 -4.60 -9.14
C MET A 59 -12.66 -5.18 -10.09
N GLN A 60 -12.99 -6.47 -9.94
CA GLN A 60 -13.90 -7.22 -10.81
C GLN A 60 -13.43 -7.24 -12.28
N ILE A 61 -12.14 -7.51 -12.46
CA ILE A 61 -11.51 -7.67 -13.76
C ILE A 61 -10.68 -8.96 -13.79
N ASP A 62 -10.45 -9.48 -14.98
CA ASP A 62 -9.50 -10.58 -15.18
C ASP A 62 -8.05 -10.10 -15.04
N PHE A 63 -7.12 -11.05 -15.06
CA PHE A 63 -5.69 -10.75 -15.16
C PHE A 63 -5.40 -9.96 -16.43
N LEU A 64 -4.51 -8.98 -16.29
CA LEU A 64 -4.05 -8.13 -17.37
C LEU A 64 -2.76 -8.70 -17.98
N GLU A 65 -2.43 -8.24 -19.18
CA GLU A 65 -1.17 -8.60 -19.85
C GLU A 65 0.05 -8.30 -18.95
N GLU A 66 0.02 -7.19 -18.22
CA GLU A 66 1.04 -6.80 -17.26
C GLU A 66 1.21 -7.80 -16.10
N ASP A 67 0.14 -8.49 -15.70
CA ASP A 67 0.17 -9.54 -14.67
C ASP A 67 0.84 -10.80 -15.20
N HIS A 68 0.49 -11.22 -16.43
CA HIS A 68 1.13 -12.35 -17.12
C HIS A 68 2.62 -12.11 -17.37
N GLN A 69 3.00 -10.87 -17.68
CA GLN A 69 4.39 -10.44 -17.83
C GLN A 69 5.12 -10.24 -16.49
N LYS A 70 4.47 -10.47 -15.34
CA LYS A 70 4.99 -10.29 -13.98
C LYS A 70 5.45 -8.86 -13.67
N ILE A 71 4.95 -7.85 -14.40
CA ILE A 71 5.28 -6.44 -14.20
C ILE A 71 4.60 -5.90 -12.94
N THR A 72 3.39 -6.36 -12.63
CA THR A 72 2.65 -5.95 -11.43
C THR A 72 3.15 -6.60 -10.15
N MET A 73 4.00 -7.62 -10.24
CA MET A 73 4.59 -8.37 -9.13
C MET A 73 6.03 -8.80 -9.45
N PRO A 74 6.93 -7.82 -9.65
CA PRO A 74 8.28 -8.09 -10.15
C PRO A 74 9.13 -8.91 -9.17
N GLU A 75 8.87 -8.81 -7.87
CA GLU A 75 9.65 -9.48 -6.82
C GLU A 75 8.73 -10.33 -5.93
N ILE A 76 8.90 -11.66 -6.03
CA ILE A 76 8.15 -12.65 -5.26
C ILE A 76 9.15 -13.57 -4.53
N PHE A 77 8.94 -13.78 -3.24
CA PHE A 77 9.76 -14.66 -2.41
C PHE A 77 8.91 -15.75 -1.76
N SER A 78 9.49 -16.93 -1.60
CA SER A 78 8.76 -18.16 -1.26
C SER A 78 8.26 -18.21 0.18
N TYR A 79 9.01 -17.61 1.10
CA TYR A 79 8.75 -17.75 2.53
C TYR A 79 7.87 -16.61 3.07
N PRO A 80 6.79 -16.91 3.84
CA PRO A 80 5.86 -15.91 4.37
C PRO A 80 6.45 -15.19 5.59
N ALA A 81 7.43 -14.32 5.36
CA ALA A 81 8.06 -13.50 6.37
C ALA A 81 8.30 -12.07 5.86
N SER A 82 8.87 -11.21 6.71
CA SER A 82 9.35 -9.90 6.24
C SER A 82 10.34 -10.05 5.06
N PRO A 83 10.35 -9.11 4.10
CA PRO A 83 11.17 -9.23 2.88
C PRO A 83 12.66 -9.50 3.16
N HIS A 84 13.25 -8.86 4.18
CA HIS A 84 14.66 -9.08 4.52
C HIS A 84 14.97 -10.53 4.97
N LEU A 85 14.00 -11.25 5.53
CA LEU A 85 14.18 -12.65 5.92
C LEU A 85 13.87 -13.57 4.74
N ALA A 86 12.83 -13.25 3.96
CA ALA A 86 12.44 -14.04 2.79
C ALA A 86 13.56 -14.08 1.73
N THR A 87 14.24 -12.95 1.50
CA THR A 87 15.44 -12.87 0.64
C THR A 87 16.58 -13.78 1.09
N LYS A 88 16.86 -13.82 2.40
CA LYS A 88 17.89 -14.70 2.98
C LYS A 88 17.55 -16.18 2.80
N ILE A 89 16.28 -16.54 2.98
CA ILE A 89 15.80 -17.92 2.82
C ILE A 89 15.87 -18.36 1.37
N ASP A 90 15.45 -17.50 0.44
CA ASP A 90 15.49 -17.78 -1.00
C ASP A 90 16.90 -17.64 -1.61
N GLY A 91 17.88 -17.17 -0.82
CA GLY A 91 19.27 -17.02 -1.26
C GLY A 91 19.48 -15.96 -2.34
N ARG A 92 18.61 -14.95 -2.42
CA ARG A 92 18.68 -13.87 -3.42
C ARG A 92 18.19 -12.54 -2.86
N GLU A 93 18.75 -11.44 -3.33
CA GLU A 93 18.35 -10.09 -2.93
C GLU A 93 17.13 -9.57 -3.71
N ILE A 94 16.53 -8.47 -3.23
CA ILE A 94 15.50 -7.71 -3.97
C ILE A 94 16.19 -6.95 -5.10
N ASP A 95 15.73 -7.16 -6.34
CA ASP A 95 16.14 -6.33 -7.47
C ASP A 95 15.28 -5.06 -7.56
N PHE A 96 15.72 -3.99 -6.90
CA PHE A 96 15.05 -2.70 -6.95
C PHE A 96 15.00 -2.11 -8.37
N ASN A 97 16.01 -2.37 -9.21
CA ASN A 97 16.00 -1.89 -10.60
C ASN A 97 14.90 -2.57 -11.42
N LYS A 98 14.63 -3.85 -11.16
CA LYS A 98 13.51 -4.59 -11.78
C LYS A 98 12.17 -3.99 -11.38
N ILE A 99 11.99 -3.67 -10.09
CA ILE A 99 10.79 -2.97 -9.58
C ILE A 99 10.61 -1.65 -10.30
N GLU A 100 11.66 -0.83 -10.40
CA GLU A 100 11.61 0.50 -11.01
C GLU A 100 11.27 0.45 -12.50
N LYS A 101 11.92 -0.46 -13.24
CA LYS A 101 11.62 -0.68 -14.67
C LYS A 101 10.17 -1.14 -14.86
N ALA A 102 9.68 -1.99 -13.97
CA ALA A 102 8.29 -2.42 -14.00
C ALA A 102 7.33 -1.24 -13.76
N THR A 103 7.58 -0.41 -12.74
CA THR A 103 6.78 0.80 -12.47
C THR A 103 6.80 1.76 -13.66
N GLN A 104 7.96 1.99 -14.28
CA GLN A 104 8.08 2.85 -15.47
C GLN A 104 7.22 2.35 -16.63
N LYS A 105 7.26 1.04 -16.94
CA LYS A 105 6.40 0.44 -17.98
C LYS A 105 4.91 0.62 -17.68
N LEU A 106 4.51 0.55 -16.41
CA LEU A 106 3.13 0.83 -16.01
C LEU A 106 2.78 2.29 -16.23
N GLN A 107 3.68 3.22 -15.88
CA GLN A 107 3.49 4.66 -16.08
C GLN A 107 3.36 5.07 -17.56
N GLU A 108 3.87 4.27 -18.50
CA GLU A 108 3.68 4.51 -19.94
C GLU A 108 2.23 4.24 -20.41
N LYS A 109 1.51 3.36 -19.71
CA LYS A 109 0.17 2.88 -20.11
C LYS A 109 -0.96 3.37 -19.23
N TYR A 110 -0.70 3.67 -17.96
CA TYR A 110 -1.71 4.01 -16.96
C TYR A 110 -1.50 5.42 -16.45
N GLN A 111 -2.58 6.11 -16.08
CA GLN A 111 -2.51 7.43 -15.47
C GLN A 111 -2.13 7.35 -13.99
N MET A 112 -2.56 6.29 -13.31
CA MET A 112 -2.35 6.08 -11.88
C MET A 112 -1.77 4.68 -11.63
N VAL A 113 -0.71 4.60 -10.84
CA VAL A 113 -0.13 3.34 -10.37
C VAL A 113 -0.22 3.33 -8.84
N LEU A 114 -0.99 2.39 -8.29
CA LEU A 114 -1.00 2.10 -6.85
C LEU A 114 0.08 1.06 -6.55
N LEU A 115 1.22 1.50 -6.02
CA LEU A 115 2.34 0.64 -5.62
C LEU A 115 2.18 0.24 -4.16
N GLU A 116 1.69 -0.97 -3.92
CA GLU A 116 1.51 -1.51 -2.58
C GLU A 116 2.82 -2.05 -1.98
N GLY A 117 3.16 -1.60 -0.78
CA GLY A 117 4.28 -2.11 0.01
C GLY A 117 4.01 -3.43 0.73
N ALA A 118 5.04 -4.01 1.33
CA ALA A 118 4.95 -5.19 2.20
C ALA A 118 4.92 -4.78 3.68
N GLY A 119 3.92 -5.25 4.44
CA GLY A 119 3.79 -4.93 5.86
C GLY A 119 3.56 -3.44 6.16
N GLY A 120 4.20 -2.90 7.21
CA GLY A 120 4.11 -1.50 7.62
C GLY A 120 5.29 -0.63 7.16
N LEU A 121 5.26 0.66 7.49
CA LEU A 121 6.27 1.65 7.08
C LEU A 121 7.71 1.27 7.48
N MET A 122 7.89 0.72 8.67
CA MET A 122 9.20 0.39 9.24
C MET A 122 9.64 -1.05 8.95
N VAL A 123 8.94 -1.77 8.08
CA VAL A 123 9.34 -3.14 7.70
C VAL A 123 10.63 -3.11 6.89
N PRO A 124 11.61 -3.96 7.21
CA PRO A 124 12.86 -4.03 6.47
C PRO A 124 12.65 -4.72 5.11
N LEU A 125 13.04 -4.02 4.04
CA LEU A 125 13.20 -4.59 2.71
C LEU A 125 14.52 -5.35 2.63
N THR A 126 15.58 -4.76 3.19
CA THR A 126 16.90 -5.36 3.38
C THR A 126 17.40 -5.09 4.80
N ASP A 127 18.61 -5.55 5.14
CA ASP A 127 19.25 -5.23 6.42
C ASP A 127 19.59 -3.73 6.58
N HIS A 128 19.48 -2.94 5.51
CA HIS A 128 19.89 -1.52 5.48
C HIS A 128 18.80 -0.56 4.98
N ILE A 129 17.71 -1.08 4.42
CA ILE A 129 16.65 -0.29 3.79
C ILE A 129 15.31 -0.72 4.37
N LEU A 130 14.60 0.22 5.00
CA LEU A 130 13.20 0.07 5.38
C LEU A 130 12.29 0.50 4.23
N THR A 131 11.05 0.02 4.24
CA THR A 131 10.00 0.47 3.31
C THR A 131 9.87 1.98 3.25
N ILE A 132 9.98 2.64 4.40
CA ILE A 132 9.90 4.11 4.50
C ILE A 132 11.16 4.83 3.94
N ASP A 133 12.33 4.19 3.91
CA ASP A 133 13.53 4.74 3.26
C ASP A 133 13.35 4.72 1.74
N TYR A 134 12.85 3.60 1.21
CA TYR A 134 12.50 3.47 -0.21
C TYR A 134 11.49 4.54 -0.63
N LEU A 135 10.42 4.71 0.16
CA LEU A 135 9.40 5.73 -0.09
C LEU A 135 9.99 7.16 -0.10
N ALA A 136 10.81 7.49 0.89
CA ALA A 136 11.46 8.80 0.97
C ALA A 136 12.39 9.06 -0.22
N GLN A 137 13.15 8.06 -0.67
CA GLN A 137 14.02 8.16 -1.84
C GLN A 137 13.23 8.42 -3.12
N LYS A 138 12.11 7.72 -3.31
CA LYS A 138 11.27 7.84 -4.51
C LYS A 138 10.37 9.06 -4.52
N LYS A 139 10.10 9.66 -3.34
CA LYS A 139 9.22 10.83 -3.18
C LYS A 139 7.81 10.58 -3.73
N PHE A 140 7.33 9.34 -3.65
CA PHE A 140 5.96 9.05 -4.03
C PHE A 140 5.00 9.57 -2.94
N PRO A 141 3.87 10.19 -3.30
CA PRO A 141 2.81 10.47 -2.34
C PRO A 141 2.32 9.17 -1.70
N LEU A 142 2.14 9.21 -0.37
CA LEU A 142 1.71 8.06 0.41
C LEU A 142 0.19 8.02 0.61
N ILE A 143 -0.39 6.84 0.43
CA ILE A 143 -1.69 6.47 0.96
C ILE A 143 -1.46 5.56 2.16
N LEU A 144 -1.78 6.03 3.36
CA LEU A 144 -1.61 5.28 4.60
C LEU A 144 -2.94 4.60 4.98
N VAL A 145 -2.93 3.27 5.03
CA VAL A 145 -4.09 2.47 5.45
C VAL A 145 -4.11 2.33 6.97
N SER A 146 -5.20 2.79 7.56
CA SER A 146 -5.54 2.66 8.99
C SER A 146 -6.90 1.96 9.14
N SER A 147 -7.37 1.73 10.36
CA SER A 147 -8.64 1.06 10.63
C SER A 147 -9.21 1.44 11.99
N GLY A 148 -10.40 0.94 12.32
CA GLY A 148 -11.10 1.17 13.59
C GLY A 148 -10.88 0.13 14.68
N ARG A 149 -9.91 -0.77 14.53
CA ARG A 149 -9.57 -1.76 15.58
C ARG A 149 -8.84 -1.09 16.74
N LEU A 150 -8.94 -1.70 17.93
CA LEU A 150 -8.24 -1.21 19.11
C LEU A 150 -6.73 -1.13 18.85
N GLY A 151 -6.11 0.00 19.22
CA GLY A 151 -4.69 0.28 18.98
C GLY A 151 -4.40 1.05 17.68
N SER A 152 -5.36 1.15 16.74
CA SER A 152 -5.15 1.87 15.48
C SER A 152 -4.85 3.35 15.66
N ILE A 153 -5.42 4.02 16.68
CA ILE A 153 -5.06 5.41 17.01
C ILE A 153 -3.55 5.51 17.23
N ASN A 154 -3.00 4.73 18.16
CA ASN A 154 -1.58 4.75 18.48
C ASN A 154 -0.70 4.46 17.26
N HIS A 155 -0.96 3.38 16.53
CA HIS A 155 -0.15 3.02 15.36
C HIS A 155 -0.25 4.06 14.24
N THR A 156 -1.42 4.69 14.06
CA THR A 156 -1.60 5.78 13.10
C THR A 156 -0.78 6.99 13.52
N LEU A 157 -0.89 7.45 14.76
CA LEU A 157 -0.14 8.62 15.22
C LEU A 157 1.38 8.39 15.16
N LEU A 158 1.87 7.21 15.58
CA LEU A 158 3.28 6.86 15.44
C LEU A 158 3.73 6.87 13.97
N SER A 159 2.90 6.35 13.07
CA SER A 159 3.17 6.42 11.63
C SER A 159 3.25 7.87 11.15
N LEU A 160 2.28 8.71 11.51
CA LEU A 160 2.23 10.12 11.14
C LEU A 160 3.46 10.90 11.64
N GLU A 161 3.90 10.68 12.88
CA GLU A 161 5.11 11.32 13.42
C GLU A 161 6.36 10.97 12.60
N VAL A 162 6.52 9.70 12.21
CA VAL A 162 7.66 9.27 11.38
C VAL A 162 7.57 9.85 9.96
N LEU A 163 6.37 9.92 9.37
CA LEU A 163 6.17 10.57 8.06
C LEU A 163 6.58 12.05 8.10
N LYS A 164 6.19 12.77 9.17
CA LYS A 164 6.55 14.17 9.38
C LYS A 164 8.06 14.34 9.53
N ALA A 165 8.70 13.51 10.37
CA ALA A 165 10.14 13.55 10.60
C ALA A 165 10.94 13.31 9.30
N ARG A 166 10.42 12.47 8.40
CA ARG A 166 11.04 12.13 7.12
C ARG A 166 10.55 12.97 5.94
N LYS A 167 9.68 13.96 6.18
CA LYS A 167 9.10 14.85 5.16
C LYS A 167 8.43 14.09 4.01
N ILE A 168 7.74 13.00 4.33
CA ILE A 168 6.99 12.23 3.35
C ILE A 168 5.62 12.88 3.15
N GLU A 169 5.26 13.12 1.90
CA GLU A 169 3.93 13.61 1.55
C GLU A 169 2.88 12.54 1.82
N LEU A 170 1.97 12.83 2.75
CA LEU A 170 0.78 12.02 2.97
C LEU A 170 -0.34 12.54 2.08
N TYR A 171 -0.63 11.82 1.00
CA TYR A 171 -1.72 12.17 0.10
C TYR A 171 -3.08 11.85 0.72
N ALA A 172 -3.22 10.66 1.29
CA ALA A 172 -4.47 10.23 1.90
C ALA A 172 -4.26 9.32 3.10
N LEU A 173 -5.18 9.40 4.06
CA LEU A 173 -5.43 8.34 5.02
C LEU A 173 -6.65 7.54 4.56
N ALA A 174 -6.42 6.27 4.22
CA ALA A 174 -7.45 5.33 3.82
C ALA A 174 -7.92 4.57 5.06
N TYR A 175 -9.15 4.85 5.49
CA TYR A 175 -9.73 4.26 6.70
C TYR A 175 -10.50 3.00 6.34
N ASN A 176 -9.92 1.85 6.68
CA ASN A 176 -10.48 0.55 6.36
C ASN A 176 -11.60 0.15 7.33
N LEU A 177 -12.83 0.12 6.83
CA LEU A 177 -14.00 -0.39 7.56
C LEU A 177 -14.13 -1.91 7.43
N ASN A 178 -13.45 -2.54 6.48
CA ASN A 178 -13.33 -3.98 6.34
C ASN A 178 -12.14 -4.50 7.17
N ASP A 179 -12.16 -4.18 8.46
CA ASP A 179 -11.16 -4.59 9.44
C ASP A 179 -11.76 -5.55 10.49
N GLU A 180 -10.94 -5.97 11.45
CA GLU A 180 -11.35 -6.85 12.54
C GLU A 180 -12.18 -6.13 13.62
N SER A 181 -12.44 -4.84 13.48
CA SER A 181 -13.22 -4.10 14.47
C SER A 181 -14.67 -4.56 14.44
N LYS A 182 -15.08 -5.23 15.53
CA LYS A 182 -16.45 -5.67 15.76
C LYS A 182 -17.28 -4.62 16.49
N ASP A 183 -16.67 -3.51 16.91
CA ASP A 183 -17.29 -2.46 17.72
C ASP A 183 -17.40 -1.16 16.91
N GLU A 184 -18.62 -0.83 16.51
CA GLU A 184 -18.93 0.36 15.73
C GLU A 184 -18.64 1.66 16.49
N VAL A 185 -18.77 1.67 17.83
CA VAL A 185 -18.51 2.84 18.66
C VAL A 185 -17.02 3.15 18.66
N ILE A 186 -16.18 2.13 18.87
CA ILE A 186 -14.71 2.28 18.82
C ILE A 186 -14.26 2.72 17.42
N SER A 187 -14.82 2.11 16.39
CA SER A 187 -14.48 2.46 15.01
C SER A 187 -14.88 3.89 14.66
N LEU A 188 -16.06 4.34 15.08
CA LEU A 188 -16.51 5.72 14.83
C LEU A 188 -15.70 6.75 15.62
N ASP A 189 -15.42 6.49 16.90
CA ASP A 189 -14.62 7.39 17.73
C ASP A 189 -13.18 7.50 17.20
N THR A 190 -12.58 6.37 16.81
CA THR A 190 -11.26 6.33 16.16
C THR A 190 -11.24 7.19 14.90
N ALA A 191 -12.24 7.04 14.03
CA ALA A 191 -12.34 7.83 12.81
C ALA A 191 -12.45 9.34 13.11
N ASN A 192 -13.31 9.72 14.07
CA ASN A 192 -13.49 11.12 14.45
C ASN A 192 -12.21 11.73 15.03
N TYR A 193 -11.54 11.00 15.91
CA TYR A 193 -10.29 11.43 16.50
C TYR A 193 -9.21 11.63 15.42
N LEU A 194 -9.03 10.66 14.52
CA LEU A 194 -8.03 10.75 13.46
C LEU A 194 -8.34 11.87 12.45
N LYS A 195 -9.61 12.08 12.07
CA LYS A 195 -10.03 13.21 11.23
C LYS A 195 -9.66 14.55 11.87
N HIS A 196 -9.94 14.70 13.17
CA HIS A 196 -9.57 15.91 13.91
C HIS A 196 -8.06 16.11 13.96
N TYR A 197 -7.30 15.07 14.29
CA TYR A 197 -5.83 15.13 14.32
C TYR A 197 -5.24 15.52 12.96
N LEU A 198 -5.71 14.91 11.86
CA LEU A 198 -5.28 15.24 10.50
C LEU A 198 -5.59 16.70 10.15
N SER A 199 -6.75 17.24 10.54
CA SER A 199 -7.10 18.64 10.25
C SER A 199 -6.13 19.66 10.83
N ILE A 200 -5.46 19.32 11.94
CA ILE A 200 -4.49 20.18 12.62
C ILE A 200 -3.07 19.96 12.08
N HIS A 201 -2.68 18.69 11.89
CA HIS A 201 -1.28 18.32 11.66
C HIS A 201 -0.95 18.00 10.19
N PHE A 202 -1.96 17.64 9.39
CA PHE A 202 -1.85 17.25 7.99
C PHE A 202 -3.03 17.80 7.17
N PRO A 203 -3.23 19.13 7.10
CA PRO A 203 -4.47 19.74 6.60
C PRO A 203 -4.73 19.51 5.10
N HIS A 204 -3.74 19.04 4.34
CA HIS A 204 -3.88 18.72 2.91
C HIS A 204 -4.14 17.23 2.64
N THR A 205 -4.04 16.38 3.67
CA THR A 205 -4.30 14.94 3.55
C THR A 205 -5.78 14.69 3.30
N GLN A 206 -6.07 13.88 2.28
CA GLN A 206 -7.41 13.41 2.01
C GLN A 206 -7.83 12.32 3.00
N TRP A 207 -9.10 12.32 3.41
CA TRP A 207 -9.71 11.19 4.09
C TRP A 207 -10.45 10.34 3.08
N ILE A 208 -10.21 9.02 3.07
CA ILE A 208 -10.93 8.10 2.19
C ILE A 208 -11.49 6.95 3.03
N ASP A 209 -12.81 6.80 3.05
CA ASP A 209 -13.44 5.62 3.63
C ASP A 209 -13.33 4.44 2.66
N ILE A 210 -12.83 3.31 3.14
CA ILE A 210 -12.78 2.05 2.40
C ILE A 210 -13.91 1.17 2.96
N PRO A 211 -15.05 1.06 2.25
CA PRO A 211 -16.26 0.41 2.76
C PRO A 211 -16.12 -1.12 2.75
N ARG A 212 -17.03 -1.79 3.47
CA ARG A 212 -17.26 -3.23 3.28
C ARG A 212 -18.06 -3.41 1.98
N LEU A 213 -17.50 -4.19 1.04
CA LEU A 213 -18.14 -4.56 -0.24
C LEU A 213 -19.22 -5.63 -0.04
#